data_AF-A0A0J9D506-F1
#
_entry.id   AF-A0A0J9D506-F1
#
_cell.length_a   1.000
_cell.length_b   1.000
_cell.length_c   1.000
_cell.angle_alpha   90.00
_cell.angle_beta   90.00
_cell.angle_gamma   90.00
#
_symmetry.space_group_name_H-M   'P 1'
#
loop_
_entity.id
_entity.type
_entity.pdbx_description
1 polymer ?
#
loop_
_entity_poly.entity_id
_entity_poly.type
_entity_poly.pdbx_seq_one_letter_code
_entity_poly.pdbx_strand_id
1 'polypeptide(L)'
;MVHRGADLEVDARFFSLKTEAAKGLNPKSITISKLMEARWIRDLNGPEDAPEQVKERILSHLQEYERIFMLRSYGNEERVRYDLREIPKDVLAAVANLEAKDFGKITKAGGTSAEVRLNGRKAFRLVLDGSVEKITISGLDTELCPLHAWWELGRPG
;
A
#
# COMPACT_ATOMS: atom_id res chain seq x y z
N MET A 1 19.93 -13.93 4.64
CA MET A 1 19.60 -12.58 4.11
C MET A 1 18.26 -12.19 4.73
N VAL A 2 18.05 -10.93 5.12
CA VAL A 2 16.77 -10.50 5.72
C VAL A 2 15.93 -9.85 4.62
N HIS A 3 14.76 -10.43 4.32
CA HIS A 3 13.83 -9.93 3.30
C HIS A 3 12.88 -8.89 3.91
N ARG A 4 13.12 -7.61 3.65
CA ARG A 4 12.41 -6.54 4.36
C ARG A 4 10.94 -6.44 3.90
N GLY A 5 10.02 -6.67 4.84
CA GLY A 5 8.57 -6.62 4.58
C GLY A 5 7.99 -7.92 4.04
N ALA A 6 8.80 -8.97 3.92
CA ALA A 6 8.28 -10.33 3.83
C ALA A 6 7.81 -10.78 5.22
N ASP A 7 6.60 -11.33 5.27
CA ASP A 7 5.93 -11.78 6.49
C ASP A 7 5.82 -13.31 6.54
N LEU A 8 5.89 -13.98 5.37
CA LEU A 8 5.81 -15.44 5.24
C LEU A 8 6.75 -15.95 4.14
N GLU A 9 7.30 -17.13 4.35
CA GLU A 9 8.01 -17.92 3.34
C GLU A 9 7.23 -19.22 3.05
N VAL A 10 6.99 -19.52 1.78
CA VAL A 10 6.38 -20.78 1.32
C VAL A 10 7.17 -21.28 0.12
N ASP A 11 7.67 -22.51 0.16
CA ASP A 11 8.45 -23.11 -0.93
C ASP A 11 9.61 -22.21 -1.42
N ALA A 12 10.35 -21.61 -0.48
CA ALA A 12 11.43 -20.64 -0.72
C ALA A 12 10.99 -19.33 -1.42
N ARG A 13 9.70 -19.02 -1.38
CA ARG A 13 9.12 -17.78 -1.91
C ARG A 13 8.65 -16.89 -0.79
N PHE A 14 8.95 -15.60 -0.88
CA PHE A 14 8.61 -14.63 0.16
C PHE A 14 7.33 -13.86 -0.18
N PHE A 15 6.49 -13.60 0.82
CA PHE A 15 5.21 -12.93 0.69
C PHE A 15 5.07 -11.81 1.70
N SER A 16 4.51 -10.68 1.30
CA SER A 16 4.07 -9.64 2.23
C SER A 16 2.59 -9.80 2.55
N LEU A 17 2.22 -9.69 3.82
CA LEU A 17 0.87 -9.82 4.33
C LEU A 17 0.42 -8.49 4.92
N LYS A 18 -0.73 -8.00 4.46
CA LYS A 18 -1.34 -6.75 4.89
C LYS A 18 -2.77 -7.01 5.35
N THR A 19 -3.26 -6.16 6.25
CA THR A 19 -4.62 -6.27 6.82
C THR A 19 -5.33 -4.93 6.81
N GLU A 20 -6.64 -4.92 6.55
CA GLU A 20 -7.50 -3.74 6.69
C GLU A 20 -8.80 -4.15 7.39
N ALA A 21 -8.96 -3.63 8.59
CA ALA A 21 -10.12 -3.82 9.44
C ALA A 21 -10.46 -2.45 10.04
N ALA A 22 -11.46 -1.77 9.48
CA ALA A 22 -11.89 -0.46 9.94
C ALA A 22 -13.41 -0.34 9.91
N LYS A 23 -13.98 0.37 10.89
CA LYS A 23 -15.41 0.69 10.90
C LYS A 23 -15.74 1.54 9.68
N GLY A 24 -16.71 1.12 8.87
CA GLY A 24 -17.09 1.83 7.64
C GLY A 24 -16.07 1.72 6.51
N LEU A 25 -15.25 0.66 6.49
CA LEU A 25 -14.35 0.32 5.40
C LEU A 25 -15.08 0.38 4.05
N ASN A 26 -14.49 1.09 3.08
CA ASN A 26 -15.07 1.26 1.75
C ASN A 26 -14.82 0.00 0.90
N PRO A 27 -15.87 -0.73 0.47
CA PRO A 27 -15.70 -1.95 -0.31
C PRO A 27 -14.96 -1.74 -1.63
N LYS A 28 -14.97 -0.53 -2.20
CA LYS A 28 -14.38 -0.19 -3.50
C LYS A 28 -12.93 0.27 -3.44
N SER A 29 -12.38 0.49 -2.25
CA SER A 29 -11.02 1.02 -2.11
C SER A 29 -10.27 0.43 -0.93
N ILE A 30 -9.01 0.10 -1.13
CA ILE A 30 -8.09 -0.45 -0.13
C ILE A 30 -7.18 0.64 0.42
N THR A 31 -6.91 0.59 1.72
CA THR A 31 -5.82 1.33 2.37
C THR A 31 -4.77 0.38 2.91
N ILE A 32 -3.55 0.48 2.40
CA ILE A 32 -2.36 -0.12 3.01
C ILE A 32 -1.75 0.94 3.92
N SER A 33 -2.09 0.88 5.22
CA SER A 33 -1.69 1.88 6.21
C SER A 33 -0.19 1.98 6.45
N LYS A 34 0.56 0.93 6.05
CA LYS A 34 2.01 0.85 6.08
C LYS A 34 2.50 -0.15 5.03
N LEU A 35 2.92 0.38 3.87
CA LEU A 35 3.64 -0.42 2.88
C LEU A 35 5.04 -0.75 3.40
N MET A 36 5.79 0.28 3.77
CA MET A 36 7.15 0.20 4.29
C MET A 36 7.47 1.33 5.27
N GLU A 37 8.54 1.15 6.05
CA GLU A 37 9.22 2.23 6.77
C GLU A 37 9.97 3.14 5.80
N ALA A 38 9.98 4.44 6.11
CA ALA A 38 10.48 5.45 5.21
C ALA A 38 11.01 6.68 5.99
N ARG A 39 12.03 6.47 6.81
CA ARG A 39 12.74 7.54 7.54
C ARG A 39 13.28 8.64 6.60
N TRP A 40 13.69 8.25 5.40
CA TRP A 40 14.22 9.11 4.35
C TRP A 40 13.24 10.22 3.92
N ILE A 41 11.94 10.10 4.20
CA ILE A 41 10.96 11.14 3.86
C ILE A 41 11.29 12.48 4.54
N ARG A 42 11.90 12.44 5.74
CA ARG A 42 12.27 13.66 6.48
C ARG A 42 13.44 14.41 5.85
N ASP A 43 14.19 13.75 4.97
CA ASP A 43 15.36 14.29 4.31
C ASP A 43 15.03 14.91 2.93
N LEU A 44 13.75 14.94 2.54
CA LEU A 44 13.29 15.63 1.33
C LEU A 44 13.40 17.15 1.51
N ASN A 45 14.13 17.82 0.62
CA ASN A 45 14.26 19.29 0.65
C ASN A 45 13.08 19.96 -0.06
N GLY A 46 12.50 19.29 -1.06
CA GLY A 46 11.37 19.76 -1.83
C GLY A 46 10.67 18.64 -2.62
N PRO A 47 9.53 18.93 -3.27
CA PRO A 47 8.82 17.97 -4.10
C PRO A 47 9.65 17.40 -5.26
N GLU A 48 10.68 18.13 -5.70
CA GLU A 48 11.65 17.72 -6.72
C GLU A 48 12.49 16.50 -6.34
N ASP A 49 12.74 16.28 -5.05
CA ASP A 49 13.51 15.13 -4.55
C ASP A 49 12.66 13.85 -4.50
N ALA A 50 11.33 14.01 -4.41
CA ALA A 50 10.41 12.90 -4.13
C ALA A 50 10.36 11.82 -5.23
N PRO A 51 10.31 12.13 -6.55
CA PRO A 51 10.19 11.12 -7.60
C PRO A 51 11.28 10.06 -7.55
N GLU A 52 12.54 10.48 -7.47
CA GLU A 52 13.68 9.55 -7.52
C GLU A 52 13.73 8.70 -6.26
N GLN A 53 13.56 9.30 -5.07
CA GLN A 53 13.51 8.56 -3.81
C GLN A 53 12.33 7.57 -3.78
N VAL A 54 11.15 7.97 -4.22
CA VAL A 54 9.97 7.10 -4.29
C VAL A 54 10.23 5.92 -5.22
N LYS A 55 10.72 6.19 -6.43
CA LYS A 55 11.00 5.17 -7.43
C LYS A 55 12.04 4.18 -6.92
N GLU A 56 13.19 4.65 -6.47
CA GLU A 56 14.29 3.80 -5.99
C GLU A 56 13.83 2.94 -4.80
N ARG A 57 13.28 3.58 -3.76
CA ARG A 57 12.98 2.92 -2.48
C ARG A 57 11.81 1.96 -2.60
N ILE A 58 10.72 2.36 -3.26
CA ILE A 58 9.54 1.50 -3.38
C ILE A 58 9.82 0.34 -4.33
N LEU A 59 10.45 0.57 -5.49
CA LEU A 59 10.73 -0.53 -6.42
C LEU A 59 11.71 -1.54 -5.82
N SER A 60 12.74 -1.08 -5.11
CA SER A 60 13.66 -1.97 -4.37
C SER A 60 12.90 -2.78 -3.31
N HIS A 61 12.04 -2.13 -2.52
CA HIS A 61 11.23 -2.82 -1.52
C HIS A 61 10.30 -3.89 -2.12
N LEU A 62 9.71 -3.63 -3.29
CA LEU A 62 8.86 -4.60 -3.99
C LEU A 62 9.63 -5.81 -4.54
N GLN A 63 10.97 -5.79 -4.59
CA GLN A 63 11.78 -6.96 -4.95
C GLN A 63 12.01 -7.92 -3.79
N GLU A 64 11.76 -7.50 -2.55
CA GLU A 64 12.02 -8.30 -1.34
C GLU A 64 11.05 -9.48 -1.18
N TYR A 65 9.92 -9.46 -1.89
CA TYR A 65 8.89 -10.49 -1.86
C TYR A 65 8.25 -10.67 -3.24
N GLU A 66 7.75 -11.87 -3.52
CA GLU A 66 7.11 -12.21 -4.78
C GLU A 66 5.74 -11.54 -4.91
N ARG A 67 4.93 -11.63 -3.86
CA ARG A 67 3.52 -11.21 -3.88
C ARG A 67 3.14 -10.50 -2.58
N ILE A 68 2.10 -9.67 -2.67
CA ILE A 68 1.50 -8.99 -1.53
C ILE A 68 0.04 -9.47 -1.43
N PHE A 69 -0.33 -10.00 -0.27
CA PHE A 69 -1.71 -10.33 0.03
C PHE A 69 -2.30 -9.36 1.05
N MET A 70 -3.59 -9.10 0.87
CA MET A 70 -4.38 -8.19 1.65
C MET A 70 -5.60 -8.92 2.20
N LEU A 71 -5.62 -9.13 3.52
CA LEU A 71 -6.80 -9.64 4.21
C LEU A 71 -7.67 -8.47 4.67
N ARG A 72 -8.89 -8.38 4.13
CA ARG A 72 -9.86 -7.34 4.49
C ARG A 72 -10.99 -7.95 5.28
N SER A 73 -11.40 -7.31 6.37
CA SER A 73 -12.56 -7.74 7.14
C SER A 73 -13.69 -6.71 7.06
N TYR A 74 -14.89 -7.19 6.78
CA TYR A 74 -16.13 -6.40 6.71
C TYR A 74 -17.17 -6.99 7.65
N GLY A 75 -18.14 -6.18 8.04
CA GLY A 75 -19.28 -6.67 8.81
C GLY A 75 -19.36 -6.05 10.20
N ASN A 76 -20.00 -6.76 11.11
CA ASN A 76 -20.36 -6.28 12.43
C ASN A 76 -20.05 -7.34 13.50
N GLU A 77 -20.61 -7.17 14.69
CA GLU A 77 -20.38 -8.06 15.82
C GLU A 77 -20.99 -9.46 15.63
N GLU A 78 -21.96 -9.64 14.74
CA GLU A 78 -22.64 -10.92 14.54
C GLU A 78 -21.99 -11.73 13.41
N ARG A 79 -21.60 -11.05 12.34
CA ARG A 79 -21.06 -11.67 11.13
C ARG A 79 -19.90 -10.86 10.58
N VAL A 80 -18.80 -11.54 10.31
CA VAL A 80 -17.60 -10.97 9.69
C VAL A 80 -17.33 -11.69 8.38
N ARG A 81 -17.28 -10.92 7.30
CA ARG A 81 -16.77 -11.35 6.00
C ARG A 81 -15.29 -11.05 5.90
N TYR A 82 -14.53 -11.99 5.38
CA TYR A 82 -13.12 -11.81 5.02
C TYR A 82 -12.97 -11.92 3.51
N ASP A 83 -12.25 -10.98 2.90
CA ASP A 83 -11.75 -11.10 1.54
C ASP A 83 -10.22 -11.21 1.59
N LEU A 84 -9.67 -12.22 0.93
CA LEU A 84 -8.24 -12.33 0.63
C LEU A 84 -8.01 -11.82 -0.79
N ARG A 85 -7.41 -10.63 -0.90
CA ARG A 85 -7.04 -10.02 -2.19
C ARG A 85 -5.55 -10.04 -2.39
N GLU A 86 -5.12 -10.06 -3.64
CA GLU A 86 -3.74 -9.73 -3.99
C GLU A 86 -3.63 -8.25 -4.34
N ILE A 87 -2.51 -7.65 -3.94
CA ILE A 87 -2.09 -6.34 -4.40
C ILE A 87 -1.00 -6.56 -5.44
N PRO A 88 -1.32 -6.42 -6.74
CA PRO A 88 -0.33 -6.63 -7.78
C PRO A 88 0.82 -5.61 -7.66
N LYS A 89 2.06 -6.10 -7.74
CA LYS A 89 3.25 -5.25 -7.56
C LYS A 89 3.41 -4.24 -8.68
N ASP A 90 2.97 -4.57 -9.89
CA ASP A 90 2.95 -3.69 -11.06
C ASP A 90 2.03 -2.48 -10.87
N VAL A 91 0.88 -2.67 -10.21
CA VAL A 91 0.00 -1.56 -9.81
C VAL A 91 0.76 -0.60 -8.90
N LEU A 92 1.43 -1.10 -7.86
CA LEU A 92 2.24 -0.26 -6.96
C LEU A 92 3.47 0.33 -7.66
N ALA A 93 4.08 -0.39 -8.60
CA ALA A 93 5.23 0.05 -9.37
C ALA A 93 4.91 1.24 -10.30
N ALA A 94 3.63 1.54 -10.55
CA ALA A 94 3.20 2.73 -11.28
C ALA A 94 3.67 4.06 -10.65
N VAL A 95 4.13 4.05 -9.38
CA VAL A 95 4.84 5.20 -8.78
C VAL A 95 6.06 5.65 -9.59
N ALA A 96 6.65 4.77 -10.39
CA ALA A 96 7.81 5.07 -11.23
C ALA A 96 7.51 6.12 -12.31
N ASN A 97 6.23 6.38 -12.60
CA ASN A 97 5.79 7.38 -13.58
C ASN A 97 5.54 8.76 -12.96
N LEU A 98 5.69 8.91 -11.64
CA LEU A 98 5.50 10.18 -10.96
C LEU A 98 6.64 11.14 -11.29
N GLU A 99 6.29 12.40 -11.49
CA GLU A 99 7.20 13.53 -11.66
C GLU A 99 7.05 14.52 -10.50
N ALA A 100 7.98 15.47 -10.37
CA ALA A 100 7.97 16.47 -9.30
C ALA A 100 6.64 17.25 -9.22
N LYS A 101 6.02 17.50 -10.38
CA LYS A 101 4.73 18.23 -10.48
C LYS A 101 3.54 17.47 -9.88
N ASP A 102 3.65 16.15 -9.73
CA ASP A 102 2.58 15.31 -9.19
C ASP A 102 2.55 15.33 -7.66
N PHE A 103 3.62 15.78 -7.02
CA PHE A 103 3.74 15.89 -5.58
C PHE A 103 3.25 17.24 -5.07
N GLY A 104 2.51 17.21 -3.96
CA GLY A 104 2.17 18.42 -3.22
C GLY A 104 3.39 19.04 -2.53
N LYS A 105 3.19 20.25 -1.97
CA LYS A 105 4.19 20.91 -1.13
C LYS A 105 4.58 20.01 0.06
N ILE A 106 5.86 20.04 0.44
CA ILE A 106 6.34 19.38 1.65
C ILE A 106 5.65 20.00 2.86
N THR A 107 5.09 19.14 3.71
CA THR A 107 4.44 19.54 4.97
C THR A 107 5.49 19.89 6.02
N LYS A 108 5.10 20.56 7.11
CA LYS A 108 6.01 20.85 8.24
C LYS A 108 6.66 19.60 8.85
N ALA A 109 6.03 18.43 8.70
CA ALA A 109 6.53 17.16 9.18
C ALA A 109 7.39 16.40 8.14
N GLY A 110 7.76 17.04 7.02
CA GLY A 110 8.56 16.44 5.95
C GLY A 110 7.78 15.57 4.95
N GLY A 111 6.49 15.34 5.16
CA GLY A 111 5.67 14.50 4.29
C GLY A 111 5.11 15.20 3.05
N THR A 112 4.69 14.43 2.05
CA THR A 112 3.93 14.87 0.86
C THR A 112 3.07 13.73 0.30
N SER A 113 2.35 13.94 -0.80
CA SER A 113 1.54 12.91 -1.45
C SER A 113 1.38 13.18 -2.94
N ALA A 114 1.11 12.13 -3.71
CA ALA A 114 0.83 12.19 -5.14
C ALA A 114 -0.33 11.25 -5.53
N GLU A 115 -1.08 11.59 -6.57
CA GLU A 115 -2.02 10.67 -7.20
C GLU A 115 -1.30 9.79 -8.22
N VAL A 116 -1.39 8.47 -8.04
CA VAL A 116 -0.82 7.51 -8.98
C VAL A 116 -1.90 7.09 -9.96
N ARG A 117 -1.59 7.20 -11.25
CA ARG A 117 -2.49 6.82 -12.34
C ARG A 117 -1.93 5.63 -13.11
N LEU A 118 -2.82 4.75 -13.54
CA LEU A 118 -2.53 3.62 -14.41
C LEU A 118 -3.51 3.67 -15.58
N ASN A 119 -3.03 3.62 -16.82
CA ASN A 119 -3.89 3.69 -18.03
C ASN A 119 -4.87 4.88 -18.02
N GLY A 120 -4.42 6.04 -17.55
CA GLY A 120 -5.24 7.27 -17.50
C GLY A 120 -6.28 7.33 -16.37
N ARG A 121 -6.48 6.25 -15.60
CA ARG A 121 -7.36 6.25 -14.42
C ARG A 121 -6.56 6.35 -13.12
N LYS A 122 -7.16 6.94 -12.09
CA LYS A 122 -6.58 6.94 -10.74
C LYS A 122 -6.51 5.50 -10.22
N ALA A 123 -5.32 5.06 -9.85
CA ALA A 123 -5.09 3.76 -9.24
C ALA A 123 -5.15 3.87 -7.71
N PHE A 124 -4.38 4.79 -7.13
CA PHE A 124 -4.33 5.08 -5.69
C PHE A 124 -3.71 6.45 -5.43
N ARG A 125 -3.68 6.87 -4.18
CA ARG A 125 -2.89 8.00 -3.70
C ARG A 125 -1.72 7.48 -2.85
N LEU A 126 -0.51 7.84 -3.27
CA LEU A 126 0.72 7.61 -2.51
C LEU A 126 0.84 8.70 -1.45
N VAL A 127 1.02 8.32 -0.19
CA VAL A 127 1.23 9.25 0.92
C VAL A 127 2.57 8.96 1.57
N LEU A 128 3.46 9.94 1.51
CA LEU A 128 4.74 9.97 2.23
C LEU A 128 4.50 10.68 3.56
N ASP A 129 4.36 9.90 4.63
CA ASP A 129 4.06 10.43 5.96
C ASP A 129 5.33 10.59 6.78
N GLY A 130 5.88 11.82 6.81
CA GLY A 130 7.07 12.14 7.59
C GLY A 130 6.83 12.22 9.10
N SER A 131 5.58 12.29 9.57
CA SER A 131 5.28 12.34 11.00
C SER A 131 5.56 11.02 11.69
N VAL A 132 5.25 9.91 11.02
CA VAL A 132 5.44 8.53 11.50
C VAL A 132 6.30 7.69 10.55
N GLU A 133 7.07 8.35 9.68
CA GLU A 133 8.12 7.77 8.83
C GLU A 133 7.66 6.54 8.04
N LYS A 134 6.50 6.60 7.37
CA LYS A 134 5.93 5.46 6.63
C LYS A 134 5.35 5.86 5.28
N ILE A 135 5.25 4.88 4.39
CA ILE A 135 4.51 5.01 3.15
C ILE A 135 3.12 4.39 3.31
N THR A 136 2.10 5.18 2.99
CA THR A 136 0.70 4.72 2.94
C THR A 136 0.20 4.71 1.50
N ILE A 137 -0.46 3.61 1.11
CA ILE A 137 -1.22 3.51 -0.13
C ILE A 137 -2.67 3.69 0.25
N SER A 138 -3.31 4.75 -0.24
CA SER A 138 -4.70 5.08 0.11
C SER A 138 -5.60 5.12 -1.11
N GLY A 139 -6.84 4.70 -0.95
CA GLY A 139 -7.83 4.74 -2.04
C GLY A 139 -7.45 3.84 -3.22
N LEU A 140 -6.75 2.73 -2.97
CA LEU A 140 -6.36 1.78 -4.00
C LEU A 140 -7.59 1.07 -4.54
N ASP A 141 -7.83 1.22 -5.84
CA ASP A 141 -9.00 0.66 -6.49
C ASP A 141 -9.00 -0.88 -6.40
N THR A 142 -10.07 -1.42 -5.81
CA THR A 142 -10.24 -2.87 -5.65
C THR A 142 -10.38 -3.64 -6.96
N GLU A 143 -10.75 -2.98 -8.05
CA GLU A 143 -10.78 -3.61 -9.38
C GLU A 143 -9.37 -3.94 -9.89
N LEU A 144 -8.35 -3.25 -9.39
CA LEU A 144 -6.94 -3.56 -9.68
C LEU A 144 -6.38 -4.67 -8.78
N CYS A 145 -7.17 -5.18 -7.84
CA CYS A 145 -6.72 -6.10 -6.78
C CYS A 145 -7.56 -7.39 -6.80
N PRO A 146 -7.12 -8.46 -7.49
CA PRO A 146 -7.86 -9.70 -7.64
C PRO A 146 -8.29 -10.29 -6.29
N LEU A 147 -9.53 -10.78 -6.23
CA LEU A 147 -10.04 -11.54 -5.10
C LEU A 147 -9.67 -13.02 -5.28
N HIS A 148 -8.84 -13.55 -4.37
CA HIS A 148 -8.44 -14.96 -4.40
C HIS A 148 -9.41 -15.84 -3.63
N ALA A 149 -9.87 -15.38 -2.48
CA ALA A 149 -10.81 -16.12 -1.65
C ALA A 149 -11.66 -15.16 -0.82
N TRP A 150 -12.82 -15.64 -0.38
CA TRP A 150 -13.62 -14.97 0.63
C TRP A 150 -14.33 -16.01 1.49
N TRP A 151 -14.62 -15.63 2.73
CA TRP A 151 -15.41 -16.46 3.64
C TRP A 151 -16.16 -15.59 4.65
N GLU A 152 -17.22 -16.12 5.22
CA GLU A 152 -17.98 -15.47 6.29
C GLU A 152 -17.97 -16.35 7.53
N LEU A 153 -17.77 -15.71 8.68
CA LEU A 153 -17.87 -16.35 9.98
C LEU A 153 -18.96 -15.63 10.77
N GLY A 154 -19.90 -16.40 11.33
CA GLY A 154 -20.71 -15.93 12.45
C GLY A 154 -19.87 -15.98 13.73
N ARG A 155 -20.13 -15.12 14.71
CA ARG A 155 -19.57 -15.36 16.04
C ARG A 155 -20.16 -16.65 16.61
N PRO A 156 -19.35 -17.57 17.16
CA PRO A 156 -19.91 -18.59 18.04
C PRO A 156 -20.62 -17.87 19.18
N GLY A 157 -21.89 -18.21 19.38
CA GLY A 157 -22.68 -17.73 20.52
C GLY A 157 -22.17 -18.25 21.85
#